data_AF-A0A542Y9B4-F1
#
_entry.id   AF-A0A542Y9B4-F1
#
_cell.length_a   1.000
_cell.length_b   1.000
_cell.length_c   1.000
_cell.angle_alpha   90.00
_cell.angle_beta   90.00
_cell.angle_gamma   90.00
#
_symmetry.space_group_name_H-M   'P 1'
#
loop_
_entity.id
_entity.type
_entity.pdbx_description
1 polymer ?
#
loop_
_entity_poly.entity_id
_entity_poly.type
_entity_poly.pdbx_seq_one_letter_code
_entity_poly.pdbx_strand_id
1 'polypeptide(L)'
;MTGQGHHDLSIAPATATLSIPTTGTVQVAGVPSLPAAASPDAEPRAAMHPIFRRVIFVGGYEILSVVFTVFVLGGLLGHAGGQATLTAILLSTTATIWNYVWNTLFERAERRFGWTGRGVLVRLGHAFGYEGGVLIFTIPLVAFMLKVSLVEAFMIEASLLVFFLVFTYVYSWAFDKLVGLPESAK
;
A
#
# COMPACT_ATOMS: atom_id res chain seq x y z
N MET A 1 22.07 -58.59 0.74
CA MET A 1 23.23 -59.11 1.50
C MET A 1 24.43 -59.02 0.57
N THR A 2 25.13 -57.88 0.59
CA THR A 2 26.46 -57.71 1.21
C THR A 2 27.54 -58.50 0.46
N GLY A 3 28.38 -57.84 -0.33
CA GLY A 3 29.69 -57.45 0.19
C GLY A 3 30.53 -56.73 -0.87
N GLN A 4 31.01 -55.55 -0.47
CA GLN A 4 31.96 -54.67 -1.14
C GLN A 4 33.31 -54.89 -0.43
N GLY A 5 34.40 -55.05 -1.19
CA GLY A 5 35.78 -55.11 -0.67
C GLY A 5 36.74 -54.65 -1.76
N HIS A 6 37.19 -53.39 -1.69
CA HIS A 6 38.54 -53.00 -1.25
C HIS A 6 39.66 -53.43 -2.19
N HIS A 7 40.06 -52.51 -3.07
CA HIS A 7 41.40 -52.49 -3.67
C HIS A 7 42.03 -51.12 -3.47
N ASP A 8 43.00 -51.09 -2.57
CA ASP A 8 43.99 -50.04 -2.35
C ASP A 8 44.80 -49.78 -3.62
N LEU A 9 44.99 -48.51 -3.98
CA LEU A 9 46.09 -48.09 -4.84
C LEU A 9 46.70 -46.78 -4.33
N SER A 10 47.75 -46.96 -3.52
CA SER A 10 49.08 -46.32 -3.64
C SER A 10 49.12 -44.82 -3.90
N ILE A 11 49.31 -44.04 -2.83
CA ILE A 11 49.71 -42.63 -2.89
C ILE A 11 51.23 -42.58 -3.12
N ALA A 12 51.65 -42.11 -4.29
CA ALA A 12 53.06 -41.80 -4.59
C ALA A 12 53.50 -40.49 -3.90
N PRO A 13 54.73 -40.37 -3.39
CA PRO A 13 55.22 -39.12 -2.82
C PRO A 13 55.61 -38.14 -3.92
N ALA A 14 54.90 -37.01 -4.02
CA ALA A 14 55.28 -35.90 -4.90
C ALA A 14 56.50 -35.17 -4.31
N THR A 15 57.68 -35.43 -4.88
CA THR A 15 58.90 -34.66 -4.61
C THR A 15 58.81 -33.33 -5.35
N ALA A 16 58.50 -32.25 -4.64
CA ALA A 16 58.51 -30.90 -5.22
C ALA A 16 59.93 -30.31 -5.16
N THR A 17 60.53 -30.12 -6.33
CA THR A 17 61.83 -29.46 -6.54
C THR A 17 61.73 -27.96 -6.27
N LEU A 18 62.49 -27.46 -5.31
CA LEU A 18 62.59 -26.02 -4.99
C LEU A 18 63.39 -25.31 -6.10
N SER A 19 62.72 -24.48 -6.90
CA SER A 19 63.36 -23.60 -7.89
C SER A 19 63.48 -22.20 -7.29
N ILE A 20 64.71 -21.66 -7.24
CA ILE A 20 64.99 -20.29 -6.78
C ILE A 20 64.86 -19.36 -7.99
N PRO A 21 63.92 -18.39 -8.01
CA PRO A 21 63.88 -17.38 -9.05
C PRO A 21 64.95 -16.31 -8.77
N THR A 22 65.86 -16.15 -9.73
CA THR A 22 66.81 -15.02 -9.84
C THR A 22 66.11 -13.83 -10.50
N THR A 23 66.23 -12.66 -9.85
CA THR A 23 65.97 -11.30 -10.37
C THR A 23 64.51 -10.89 -10.59
N GLY A 24 63.99 -10.08 -9.66
CA GLY A 24 62.79 -9.26 -9.82
C GLY A 24 62.71 -8.19 -8.73
N THR A 25 62.89 -6.93 -9.13
CA THR A 25 62.53 -5.65 -8.45
C THR A 25 62.24 -5.65 -6.95
N VAL A 26 63.07 -4.91 -6.20
CA VAL A 26 62.80 -4.47 -4.82
C VAL A 26 61.47 -3.68 -4.79
N GLN A 27 60.43 -4.27 -4.18
CA GLN A 27 59.19 -3.57 -3.87
C GLN A 27 59.34 -2.90 -2.50
N VAL A 28 59.39 -1.56 -2.50
CA VAL A 28 59.40 -0.77 -1.26
C VAL A 28 58.07 -1.01 -0.54
N ALA A 29 58.18 -1.59 0.65
CA ALA A 29 57.05 -1.83 1.54
C ALA A 29 56.46 -0.50 2.05
N GLY A 30 55.13 -0.39 2.02
CA GLY A 30 54.37 0.39 2.99
C GLY A 30 54.19 1.87 2.69
N VAL A 31 53.17 2.19 1.90
CA VAL A 31 52.20 3.23 2.29
C VAL A 31 50.82 2.63 2.07
N PRO A 32 50.06 2.30 3.12
CA PRO A 32 48.64 2.02 2.97
C PRO A 32 47.99 3.26 2.37
N SER A 33 47.45 3.15 1.16
CA SER A 33 46.49 4.14 0.68
C SER A 33 45.32 4.08 1.65
N LEU A 34 45.22 5.08 2.53
CA LEU A 34 44.05 5.26 3.40
C LEU A 34 42.81 5.14 2.50
N PRO A 35 41.82 4.31 2.85
CA PRO A 35 40.53 4.37 2.17
C PRO A 35 40.09 5.82 2.23
N ALA A 36 39.73 6.39 1.07
CA ALA A 36 39.18 7.74 0.99
C ALA A 36 38.12 7.84 2.09
N ALA A 37 38.38 8.68 3.09
CA ALA A 37 37.49 8.86 4.21
C ALA A 37 36.11 9.14 3.62
N ALA A 38 35.15 8.25 3.90
CA ALA A 38 33.75 8.58 3.76
C ALA A 38 33.58 9.95 4.43
N SER A 39 33.05 10.93 3.69
CA SER A 39 32.79 12.27 4.21
C SER A 39 32.09 12.15 5.57
N PRO A 40 32.71 12.61 6.68
CA PRO A 40 32.21 12.42 8.04
C PRO A 40 31.00 13.30 8.41
N ASP A 41 30.23 13.75 7.41
CA ASP A 41 29.20 14.80 7.58
C ASP A 41 27.91 14.51 6.78
N ALA A 42 27.74 13.27 6.30
CA ALA A 42 26.38 12.75 6.13
C ALA A 42 25.83 12.37 7.51
N GLU A 43 25.53 13.38 8.34
CA GLU A 43 24.69 13.14 9.50
C GLU A 43 23.44 12.38 9.00
N PRO A 44 23.09 11.22 9.58
CA PRO A 44 21.81 10.62 9.31
C PRO A 44 20.77 11.61 9.82
N ARG A 45 20.23 12.46 8.94
CA ARG A 45 19.08 13.31 9.26
C ARG A 45 18.06 12.37 9.86
N ALA A 46 17.85 12.46 11.18
CA ALA A 46 17.11 11.48 11.94
C ALA A 46 15.80 11.20 11.21
N ALA A 47 15.76 10.06 10.50
CA ALA A 47 14.62 9.71 9.69
C ALA A 47 13.47 9.56 10.67
N MET A 48 12.42 10.35 10.48
CA MET A 48 11.30 10.34 11.38
C MET A 48 10.79 8.90 11.53
N HIS A 49 10.66 8.45 12.78
CA HIS A 49 10.30 7.06 13.07
C HIS A 49 9.04 6.66 12.29
N PRO A 50 8.99 5.50 11.59
CA PRO A 50 7.91 5.17 10.65
C PRO A 50 6.51 5.21 11.25
N ILE A 51 6.37 4.83 12.52
CA ILE A 51 5.09 4.89 13.24
C ILE A 51 4.67 6.34 13.44
N PHE A 52 5.59 7.22 13.85
CA PHE A 52 5.29 8.63 14.10
C PHE A 52 4.88 9.34 12.80
N ARG A 53 5.55 9.02 11.67
CA ARG A 53 5.13 9.47 10.33
C ARG A 53 3.68 9.11 10.02
N ARG A 54 3.32 7.85 10.24
CA ARG A 54 1.97 7.32 9.95
C ARG A 54 0.92 7.98 10.84
N VAL A 55 1.22 8.19 12.13
CA VAL A 55 0.30 8.84 13.05
C VAL A 55 0.03 10.28 12.64
N ILE A 56 1.04 11.06 12.27
CA ILE A 56 0.84 12.45 11.81
C ILE A 56 0.07 12.46 10.48
N PHE A 57 0.41 11.57 9.55
CA PHE A 57 -0.29 11.45 8.26
C PHE A 57 -1.78 11.16 8.47
N VAL A 58 -2.10 10.11 9.22
CA VAL A 58 -3.49 9.70 9.44
C VAL A 58 -4.24 10.75 10.26
N GLY A 59 -3.63 11.25 11.34
CA GLY A 59 -4.26 12.27 12.18
C GLY A 59 -4.54 13.57 11.42
N GLY A 60 -3.59 14.05 10.62
CA GLY A 60 -3.77 15.24 9.81
C GLY A 60 -4.80 15.04 8.69
N TYR A 61 -4.80 13.87 8.05
CA TYR A 61 -5.78 13.50 7.03
C TYR A 61 -7.21 13.51 7.62
N GLU A 62 -7.43 12.82 8.74
CA GLU A 62 -8.73 12.71 9.41
C GLU A 62 -9.25 14.07 9.87
N ILE A 63 -8.42 14.89 10.50
CA ILE A 63 -8.84 16.21 10.98
C ILE A 63 -9.25 17.08 9.80
N LEU A 64 -8.42 17.15 8.75
CA LEU A 64 -8.67 18.01 7.61
C LEU A 64 -9.88 17.52 6.79
N SER A 65 -10.00 16.22 6.58
CA SER A 65 -11.12 15.60 5.87
C SER A 65 -12.45 15.86 6.58
N VAL A 66 -12.50 15.71 7.91
CA VAL A 66 -13.68 16.02 8.73
C VAL A 66 -14.05 17.50 8.63
N VAL A 67 -13.07 18.41 8.74
CA VAL A 67 -13.33 19.86 8.62
C VAL A 67 -13.92 20.21 7.26
N PHE A 68 -13.34 19.71 6.16
CA PHE A 68 -13.89 19.91 4.82
C PHE A 68 -15.29 19.33 4.70
N THR A 69 -15.51 18.12 5.21
CA THR A 69 -16.80 17.44 5.14
C THR A 69 -17.88 18.21 5.88
N VAL A 70 -17.60 18.68 7.10
CA VAL A 70 -18.52 19.51 7.90
C VAL A 70 -18.80 20.85 7.20
N PHE A 71 -17.78 21.49 6.63
CA PHE A 71 -17.95 22.75 5.91
C PHE A 71 -18.81 22.56 4.66
N VAL A 72 -18.56 21.52 3.87
CA VAL A 72 -19.33 21.23 2.65
C VAL A 72 -20.76 20.81 2.99
N LEU A 73 -20.96 19.80 3.85
CA LEU A 73 -22.30 19.32 4.18
C LEU A 73 -23.13 20.35 4.96
N GLY A 74 -22.50 21.07 5.89
CA GLY A 74 -23.17 22.04 6.74
C GLY A 74 -23.34 23.41 6.10
N GLY A 75 -22.30 23.93 5.44
CA GLY A 75 -22.29 25.28 4.88
C GLY A 75 -22.88 25.38 3.47
N LEU A 76 -22.60 24.41 2.60
CA LEU A 76 -23.05 24.43 1.20
C LEU A 76 -24.37 23.69 0.99
N LEU A 77 -24.54 22.53 1.63
CA LEU A 77 -25.75 21.74 1.45
C LEU A 77 -26.81 22.02 2.52
N GLY A 78 -26.50 22.69 3.64
CA GLY A 78 -27.46 22.96 4.71
C GLY A 78 -27.96 21.70 5.45
N HIS A 79 -27.26 20.57 5.30
CA HIS A 79 -27.67 19.26 5.81
C HIS A 79 -26.94 18.87 7.12
N ALA A 80 -26.39 19.81 7.88
CA ALA A 80 -25.74 19.49 9.16
C ALA A 80 -26.76 19.20 10.27
N GLY A 81 -26.53 18.13 11.05
CA GLY A 81 -27.33 17.78 12.23
C GLY A 81 -27.66 16.29 12.33
N GLY A 82 -28.60 15.94 13.22
CA GLY A 82 -28.94 14.54 13.52
C GLY A 82 -29.43 13.71 12.33
N GLN A 83 -30.01 14.34 11.30
CA GLN A 83 -30.42 13.64 10.07
C GLN A 83 -29.22 13.18 9.24
N ALA A 84 -28.16 13.98 9.12
CA ALA A 84 -26.93 13.54 8.46
C ALA A 84 -26.23 12.43 9.23
N THR A 85 -26.20 12.51 10.56
CA THR A 85 -25.66 11.43 11.40
C THR A 85 -26.43 10.12 11.20
N LEU A 86 -27.76 10.17 11.22
CA LEU A 86 -28.59 8.99 10.97
C LEU A 86 -28.37 8.44 9.54
N THR A 87 -28.29 9.33 8.55
CA THR A 87 -28.02 8.94 7.15
C THR A 87 -26.67 8.22 7.05
N ALA A 88 -25.61 8.75 7.68
CA ALA A 88 -24.29 8.12 7.69
C ALA A 88 -24.32 6.73 8.34
N ILE A 89 -25.05 6.57 9.46
CA ILE A 89 -25.21 5.25 10.12
C ILE A 89 -25.92 4.26 9.20
N LEU A 90 -27.01 4.69 8.53
CA LEU A 90 -27.77 3.84 7.62
C LEU A 90 -26.95 3.48 6.37
N LEU A 91 -26.18 4.42 5.82
CA LEU A 91 -25.26 4.18 4.70
C LEU A 91 -24.18 3.17 5.08
N SER A 92 -23.52 3.36 6.22
CA SER A 92 -22.50 2.43 6.73
C SER A 92 -23.08 1.02 6.95
N THR A 93 -24.28 0.94 7.51
CA THR A 93 -24.96 -0.34 7.76
C THR A 93 -25.33 -1.04 6.44
N THR A 94 -25.92 -0.30 5.52
CA THR A 94 -26.28 -0.79 4.17
C THR A 94 -25.05 -1.28 3.41
N ALA A 95 -23.97 -0.51 3.40
CA ALA A 95 -22.71 -0.89 2.76
C ALA A 95 -22.11 -2.16 3.39
N THR A 96 -22.17 -2.29 4.72
CA THR A 96 -21.68 -3.48 5.44
C THR A 96 -22.48 -4.73 5.07
N ILE A 97 -23.81 -4.63 5.05
CA ILE A 97 -24.70 -5.72 4.66
C ILE A 97 -24.44 -6.12 3.21
N TRP A 98 -24.36 -5.13 2.31
CA TRP A 98 -24.09 -5.41 0.90
C TRP A 98 -22.71 -6.03 0.68
N ASN A 99 -21.67 -5.56 1.39
CA ASN A 99 -20.34 -6.16 1.33
C ASN A 99 -20.38 -7.65 1.66
N TYR A 100 -21.08 -8.03 2.74
CA TYR A 100 -21.25 -9.42 3.09
C TYR A 100 -22.03 -10.21 2.02
N VAL A 101 -23.16 -9.67 1.54
CA VAL A 101 -24.00 -10.30 0.52
C VAL A 101 -23.23 -10.50 -0.79
N TRP A 102 -22.57 -9.46 -1.29
CA TRP A 102 -21.80 -9.49 -2.53
C TRP A 102 -20.66 -10.50 -2.47
N ASN A 103 -19.84 -10.48 -1.41
CA ASN A 103 -18.77 -11.45 -1.24
C ASN A 103 -19.33 -12.88 -1.25
N THR A 104 -20.43 -13.12 -0.54
CA THR A 104 -21.05 -14.45 -0.50
C THR A 104 -21.60 -14.87 -1.88
N LEU A 105 -22.26 -13.97 -2.61
CA LEU A 105 -22.78 -14.24 -3.95
C LEU A 105 -21.64 -14.51 -4.94
N PHE A 106 -20.58 -13.72 -4.88
CA PHE A 106 -19.45 -13.87 -5.78
C PHE A 106 -18.69 -15.16 -5.54
N GLU A 107 -18.45 -15.53 -4.28
CA GLU A 107 -17.87 -16.84 -3.96
C GLU A 107 -18.74 -18.01 -4.42
N ARG A 108 -20.06 -17.89 -4.32
CA ARG A 108 -20.99 -18.89 -4.89
C ARG A 108 -20.86 -18.95 -6.41
N ALA A 109 -20.72 -17.82 -7.09
CA ALA A 109 -20.50 -17.76 -8.53
C ALA A 109 -19.16 -18.39 -8.92
N GLU A 110 -18.07 -18.09 -8.20
CA GLU A 110 -16.75 -18.68 -8.41
C GLU A 110 -16.82 -20.22 -8.33
N ARG A 111 -17.52 -20.75 -7.31
CA ARG A 111 -17.77 -22.20 -7.18
C ARG A 111 -18.63 -22.76 -8.31
N ARG A 112 -19.67 -22.05 -8.72
CA ARG A 112 -20.61 -22.46 -9.78
C ARG A 112 -19.94 -22.54 -11.16
N PHE A 113 -19.07 -21.58 -11.46
CA PHE A 113 -18.41 -21.47 -12.76
C PHE A 113 -17.00 -22.08 -12.79
N GLY A 114 -16.51 -22.61 -11.67
CA GLY A 114 -15.18 -23.23 -11.58
C GLY A 114 -14.04 -22.24 -11.80
N TRP A 115 -14.24 -20.96 -11.47
CA TRP A 115 -13.22 -19.93 -11.65
C TRP A 115 -12.05 -20.19 -10.70
N THR A 116 -10.88 -20.50 -11.25
CA THR A 116 -9.64 -20.75 -10.50
C THR A 116 -8.60 -19.71 -10.89
N GLY A 117 -7.97 -19.09 -9.89
CA GLY A 117 -7.08 -17.93 -10.10
C GLY A 117 -7.88 -16.67 -10.51
N ARG A 118 -8.01 -15.69 -9.59
CA ARG A 118 -8.68 -14.41 -9.88
C ARG A 118 -7.86 -13.58 -10.88
N GLY A 119 -8.05 -13.85 -12.18
CA GLY A 119 -7.51 -13.04 -13.27
C GLY A 119 -8.05 -11.61 -13.26
N VAL A 120 -7.42 -10.72 -14.03
CA VAL A 120 -7.76 -9.29 -14.06
C VAL A 120 -9.24 -9.04 -14.35
N LEU A 121 -9.82 -9.76 -15.31
CA LEU A 121 -11.23 -9.61 -15.69
C LEU A 121 -12.20 -10.00 -14.56
N VAL A 122 -11.90 -11.07 -13.82
CA VAL A 122 -12.70 -11.52 -12.68
C VAL A 122 -12.65 -10.48 -11.55
N ARG A 123 -11.48 -9.87 -11.32
CA ARG A 123 -11.30 -8.80 -10.32
C ARG A 123 -12.05 -7.53 -10.70
N LEU A 124 -12.00 -7.13 -11.97
CA LEU A 124 -12.77 -6.00 -12.47
C LEU A 124 -14.27 -6.26 -12.32
N GLY A 125 -14.76 -7.43 -12.74
CA GLY A 125 -16.16 -7.82 -12.56
C GLY A 125 -16.59 -7.80 -11.10
N HIS A 126 -15.74 -8.30 -10.19
CA HIS A 126 -15.98 -8.22 -8.75
C HIS A 126 -16.10 -6.77 -8.26
N ALA A 127 -15.13 -5.91 -8.64
CA ALA A 127 -15.09 -4.51 -8.20
C ALA A 127 -16.28 -3.72 -8.75
N PHE A 128 -16.59 -3.83 -10.04
CA PHE A 128 -17.74 -3.15 -10.64
C PHE A 128 -19.07 -3.63 -10.08
N GLY A 129 -19.21 -4.93 -9.81
CA GLY A 129 -20.42 -5.48 -9.21
C GLY A 129 -20.58 -5.08 -7.74
N TYR A 130 -19.48 -5.02 -6.98
CA TYR A 130 -19.48 -4.49 -5.62
C TYR A 130 -19.91 -3.02 -5.62
N GLU A 131 -19.16 -2.18 -6.32
CA GLU A 131 -19.33 -0.72 -6.33
C GLU A 131 -20.69 -0.32 -6.89
N GLY A 132 -21.06 -0.87 -8.05
CA GLY A 132 -22.36 -0.61 -8.67
C GLY A 132 -23.51 -1.13 -7.81
N GLY A 133 -23.32 -2.28 -7.15
CA GLY A 133 -24.31 -2.83 -6.24
C GLY A 133 -24.55 -1.94 -5.01
N VAL A 134 -23.50 -1.42 -4.38
CA VAL A 134 -23.62 -0.46 -3.27
C VAL A 134 -24.42 0.76 -3.70
N LEU A 135 -24.12 1.33 -4.88
CA LEU A 135 -24.79 2.52 -5.41
C LEU A 135 -26.30 2.33 -5.61
N ILE A 136 -26.74 1.14 -6.02
CA ILE A 136 -28.16 0.81 -6.18
C ILE A 136 -28.94 0.96 -4.86
N PHE A 137 -28.32 0.71 -3.71
CA PHE A 137 -28.98 0.85 -2.41
C PHE A 137 -28.75 2.21 -1.75
N THR A 138 -27.54 2.74 -1.87
CA THR A 138 -27.15 3.99 -1.22
C THR A 138 -27.77 5.21 -1.88
N ILE A 139 -27.86 5.28 -3.21
CA ILE A 139 -28.44 6.43 -3.92
C ILE A 139 -29.93 6.64 -3.55
N PRO A 140 -30.80 5.61 -3.59
CA PRO A 140 -32.20 5.77 -3.15
C PRO A 140 -32.30 6.13 -1.67
N LEU A 141 -31.43 5.59 -0.83
CA LEU A 141 -31.40 5.90 0.59
C LEU A 141 -31.03 7.37 0.84
N VAL A 142 -30.01 7.89 0.17
CA VAL A 142 -29.62 9.31 0.24
C VAL A 142 -30.74 10.20 -0.30
N ALA A 143 -31.32 9.86 -1.45
CA ALA A 143 -32.44 10.61 -2.03
C ALA A 143 -33.62 10.69 -1.06
N PHE A 144 -33.95 9.58 -0.40
CA PHE A 144 -35.00 9.52 0.59
C PHE A 144 -34.69 10.34 1.85
N MET A 145 -33.48 10.20 2.40
CA MET A 145 -33.09 10.86 3.66
C MET A 145 -32.94 12.37 3.51
N LEU A 146 -32.34 12.83 2.41
CA LEU A 146 -32.10 14.24 2.13
C LEU A 146 -33.25 14.90 1.35
N LYS A 147 -34.29 14.13 0.97
CA LYS A 147 -35.44 14.59 0.18
C LYS A 147 -35.03 15.25 -1.15
N VAL A 148 -34.02 14.70 -1.79
CA VAL A 148 -33.49 15.16 -3.09
C VAL A 148 -33.88 14.18 -4.20
N SER A 149 -33.72 14.60 -5.46
CA SER A 149 -33.95 13.69 -6.60
C SER A 149 -32.89 12.58 -6.67
N LEU A 150 -33.19 11.46 -7.34
CA LEU A 150 -32.20 10.38 -7.54
C LEU A 150 -30.94 10.86 -8.28
N VAL A 151 -31.11 11.77 -9.24
CA VAL A 151 -29.98 12.36 -9.99
C VAL A 151 -29.13 13.21 -9.06
N GLU A 152 -29.75 14.00 -8.19
CA GLU A 152 -29.04 14.84 -7.22
C GLU A 152 -28.32 13.99 -6.17
N ALA A 153 -28.96 12.93 -5.64
CA ALA A 153 -28.30 11.98 -4.75
C ALA A 153 -27.10 11.29 -5.41
N PHE A 154 -27.24 10.87 -6.68
CA PHE A 154 -26.12 10.34 -7.46
C PHE A 154 -24.99 11.37 -7.60
N MET A 155 -25.32 12.64 -7.88
CA MET A 155 -24.32 13.71 -7.98
C MET A 155 -23.63 13.99 -6.63
N ILE A 156 -24.34 13.90 -5.51
CA ILE A 156 -23.76 14.04 -4.17
C ILE A 156 -22.75 12.91 -3.93
N GLU A 157 -23.14 11.66 -4.13
CA GLU A 157 -22.27 10.48 -3.98
C GLU A 157 -21.04 10.57 -4.91
N ALA A 158 -21.24 10.85 -6.19
CA ALA A 158 -20.16 10.98 -7.17
C ALA A 158 -19.22 12.14 -6.84
N SER A 159 -19.75 13.29 -6.41
CA SER A 159 -18.95 14.46 -6.05
C SER A 159 -18.11 14.20 -4.81
N LEU A 160 -18.67 13.54 -3.78
CA LEU A 160 -17.92 13.16 -2.59
C LEU A 160 -16.80 12.18 -2.94
N LEU A 161 -17.08 11.17 -3.77
CA LEU A 161 -16.08 10.20 -4.23
C LEU A 161 -14.93 10.91 -4.97
N VAL A 162 -15.24 11.75 -5.96
CA VAL A 162 -14.23 12.49 -6.73
C VAL A 162 -13.46 13.46 -5.84
N PHE A 163 -14.15 14.17 -4.94
CA PHE A 163 -13.52 15.08 -3.99
C PHE A 163 -12.51 14.34 -3.11
N PHE A 164 -12.88 13.22 -2.48
CA PHE A 164 -11.97 12.47 -1.62
C PHE A 164 -10.82 11.82 -2.38
N LEU A 165 -11.04 11.42 -3.63
CA LEU A 165 -9.97 10.92 -4.50
C LEU A 165 -8.90 12.01 -4.75
N VAL A 166 -9.34 13.20 -5.17
CA VAL A 166 -8.44 14.33 -5.41
C VAL A 166 -7.80 14.79 -4.10
N PHE A 167 -8.58 14.89 -3.02
CA PHE A 167 -8.09 15.26 -1.70
C PHE A 167 -6.99 14.32 -1.21
N THR A 168 -7.19 13.00 -1.33
CA THR A 168 -6.19 11.99 -0.93
C THR A 168 -4.90 12.16 -1.70
N TYR A 169 -4.99 12.36 -3.02
CA TYR A 169 -3.82 12.61 -3.85
C TYR A 169 -3.08 13.90 -3.44
N VAL A 170 -3.79 15.01 -3.33
CA VAL A 170 -3.20 16.31 -2.98
C VAL A 170 -2.60 16.28 -1.58
N TYR A 171 -3.33 15.72 -0.61
CA TYR A 171 -2.86 15.60 0.77
C TYR A 171 -1.59 14.74 0.85
N SER A 172 -1.58 13.56 0.23
CA SER A 172 -0.42 12.69 0.26
C SER A 172 0.80 13.34 -0.41
N TRP A 173 0.62 13.99 -1.55
CA TRP A 173 1.68 14.74 -2.22
C TRP A 173 2.20 15.90 -1.36
N ALA A 174 1.31 16.70 -0.77
CA ALA A 174 1.68 17.83 0.08
C ALA A 174 2.41 17.36 1.35
N PHE A 175 1.93 16.28 1.97
CA PHE A 175 2.57 15.68 3.13
C PHE A 175 3.99 15.21 2.80
N ASP A 176 4.16 14.48 1.69
CA ASP A 176 5.47 13.99 1.25
C ASP A 176 6.44 15.14 0.93
N LYS A 177 5.94 16.27 0.42
CA LYS A 177 6.72 17.49 0.21
C LYS A 177 7.18 18.16 1.51
N LEU A 178 6.32 18.18 2.53
CA LEU A 178 6.59 18.85 3.81
C LEU A 178 7.44 18.00 4.75
N VAL A 179 7.16 16.70 4.80
CA VAL A 179 7.72 15.75 5.77
C VAL A 179 8.84 14.90 5.17
N GLY A 180 8.86 14.75 3.85
CA GLY A 180 9.80 13.90 3.14
C GLY A 180 9.29 12.47 2.91
N LEU A 181 9.94 11.81 1.94
CA LEU A 181 9.65 10.44 1.57
C LEU A 181 10.08 9.45 2.67
N PRO A 182 9.32 8.35 2.87
CA PRO A 182 9.75 7.27 3.76
C PRO A 182 10.98 6.56 3.18
N GLU A 183 11.76 5.88 4.02
CA GLU A 183 12.97 5.15 3.58
C GLU A 183 12.70 4.14 2.46
N SER A 184 11.52 3.51 2.45
CA SER A 184 11.12 2.56 1.41
C SER A 184 10.95 3.17 0.02
N ALA A 185 10.88 4.50 -0.09
CA ALA A 185 10.63 5.23 -1.33
C ALA A 185 11.69 6.30 -1.63
N LYS A 186 12.82 6.26 -0.90
CA LYS A 186 14.01 7.06 -1.20
C LYS A 186 14.90 6.38 -2.24
#